data_AF-A0A961VWF2-F1
#
_entry.id   AF-A0A961VWF2-F1
#
_cell.length_a   1.000
_cell.length_b   1.000
_cell.length_c   1.000
_cell.angle_alpha   90.00
_cell.angle_beta   90.00
_cell.angle_gamma   90.00
#
_symmetry.space_group_name_H-M   'P 1'
#
loop_
_entity.id
_entity.type
_entity.pdbx_description
1 polymer ?
#
loop_
_entity_poly.entity_id
_entity_poly.type
_entity_poly.pdbx_seq_one_letter_code
_entity_poly.pdbx_strand_id
1 'polypeptide(L)' 'MLTPETQHTNNMPPRAALRPREAAHALGVSPSKIAKMLATGELRSVKLGWARLIPVDAIDEILAR' A
#
# COMPACT_ATOMS: atom_id res chain seq x y z
N MET A 1 44.86 -0.75 -4.90
CA MET A 1 44.06 -1.94 -4.60
C MET A 1 43.16 -1.60 -3.40
N LEU A 2 41.96 -1.06 -3.63
CA LEU A 2 40.91 -0.96 -2.61
C LEU A 2 39.83 -1.98 -3.01
N THR A 3 39.48 -2.88 -2.09
CA THR A 3 38.41 -3.87 -2.26
C THR A 3 37.05 -3.17 -2.36
N PRO A 4 36.13 -3.62 -3.22
CA PRO A 4 34.81 -2.99 -3.33
C PRO A 4 34.03 -3.23 -2.04
N GLU A 5 33.57 -2.14 -1.44
CA GLU A 5 32.64 -2.16 -0.32
C GLU A 5 31.35 -2.87 -0.76
N THR A 6 31.05 -4.02 -0.16
CA THR A 6 29.76 -4.69 -0.33
C THR A 6 28.67 -3.80 0.26
N GLN A 7 28.03 -2.99 -0.59
CA GLN A 7 26.81 -2.29 -0.22
C GLN A 7 25.72 -3.34 0.08
N HIS A 8 25.46 -3.60 1.36
CA HIS A 8 24.20 -4.21 1.78
C HIS A 8 23.10 -3.18 1.51
N THR A 9 22.54 -3.17 0.30
CA THR A 9 21.24 -2.56 0.10
C THR A 9 20.28 -3.35 0.99
N ASN A 10 19.63 -2.66 1.93
CA ASN A 10 18.58 -3.24 2.75
C ASN A 10 17.41 -3.58 1.81
N ASN A 11 17.52 -4.71 1.10
CA ASN A 11 16.60 -5.13 0.05
C ASN A 11 15.37 -5.77 0.69
N MET A 12 14.63 -4.98 1.47
CA MET A 12 13.32 -5.40 1.95
C MET A 12 12.38 -5.40 0.74
N PRO A 13 11.70 -6.53 0.44
CA PRO A 13 10.81 -6.58 -0.70
C PRO A 13 9.75 -5.47 -0.58
N PRO A 14 9.41 -4.78 -1.68
CA PRO A 14 8.38 -3.75 -1.66
C PRO A 14 7.07 -4.33 -1.11
N ARG A 15 6.37 -3.54 -0.29
CA ARG A 15 5.14 -3.99 0.35
C ARG A 15 4.08 -4.25 -0.72
N ALA A 16 3.54 -5.46 -0.77
CA ALA A 16 2.48 -5.82 -1.71
C ALA A 16 1.11 -5.19 -1.38
N ALA A 17 0.91 -4.75 -0.14
CA ALA A 17 -0.34 -4.14 0.30
C ALA A 17 -0.15 -3.16 1.45
N LEU A 18 -1.10 -2.24 1.57
CA LEU A 18 -1.16 -1.18 2.59
C LEU A 18 -2.35 -1.39 3.53
N ARG A 19 -2.20 -0.96 4.79
CA ARG A 19 -3.34 -0.78 5.71
C ARG A 19 -4.22 0.39 5.26
N PRO A 20 -5.50 0.45 5.67
CA PRO A 20 -6.38 1.58 5.33
C PRO A 20 -5.80 2.96 5.67
N ARG A 21 -5.09 3.10 6.80
CA ARG A 21 -4.43 4.36 7.17
C ARG A 21 -3.21 4.66 6.31
N GLU A 22 -2.41 3.65 5.96
CA GLU A 22 -1.26 3.80 5.07
C GLU A 22 -1.72 4.18 3.66
N ALA A 23 -2.78 3.55 3.15
CA ALA A 23 -3.40 3.91 1.88
C ALA A 23 -3.95 5.35 1.87
N ALA A 24 -4.59 5.78 2.97
CA ALA A 24 -5.05 7.16 3.10
C ALA A 24 -3.90 8.17 2.99
N HIS A 25 -2.79 7.87 3.67
CA HIS A 25 -1.59 8.70 3.61
C HIS A 25 -0.97 8.69 2.19
N ALA A 26 -0.85 7.52 1.56
CA ALA A 26 -0.31 7.38 0.21
C ALA A 26 -1.13 8.15 -0.84
N LEU A 27 -2.45 8.14 -0.70
CA LEU A 27 -3.37 8.85 -1.59
C LEU A 27 -3.58 10.33 -1.23
N GLY A 28 -3.09 10.80 -0.09
CA GLY A 28 -3.32 12.17 0.39
C GLY A 28 -4.79 12.47 0.75
N VAL A 29 -5.56 11.45 1.16
CA VAL A 29 -6.99 11.57 1.48
C VAL A 29 -7.28 11.24 2.94
N SER A 30 -8.47 11.60 3.43
CA SER A 30 -8.87 11.27 4.79
C SER A 30 -9.09 9.75 4.95
N PRO A 31 -8.78 9.16 6.13
CA PRO A 31 -9.08 7.75 6.41
C PRO A 31 -10.56 7.40 6.27
N SER A 32 -11.45 8.36 6.54
CA SER A 32 -12.89 8.21 6.35
C SER A 32 -13.28 8.04 4.88
N LYS A 33 -12.59 8.71 3.95
CA LYS A 33 -12.78 8.54 2.50
C LYS A 33 -12.38 7.12 2.06
N ILE A 34 -11.24 6.62 2.53
CA ILE A 34 -10.82 5.22 2.30
C ILE A 34 -11.85 4.25 2.86
N ALA A 35 -12.30 4.44 4.10
CA ALA A 35 -13.32 3.58 4.70
C ALA A 35 -14.62 3.56 3.87
N LYS A 36 -15.04 4.71 3.32
CA LYS A 36 -16.20 4.80 2.42
C LYS A 36 -15.96 4.03 1.12
N MET A 37 -14.81 4.21 0.47
CA MET A 37 -14.47 3.48 -0.78
C MET A 37 -14.41 1.97 -0.57
N LEU A 38 -13.92 1.52 0.58
CA LEU A 38 -13.91 0.11 0.97
C LEU A 38 -15.32 -0.43 1.23
N ALA A 39 -16.22 0.40 1.76
CA ALA A 39 -17.61 0.03 2.02
C ALA A 39 -18.45 0.00 0.74
N THR A 40 -18.20 0.91 -0.22
CA THR A 40 -18.88 0.96 -1.52
C THR A 40 -18.32 -0.04 -2.53
N GLY A 41 -17.19 -0.67 -2.24
CA GLY A 41 -16.49 -1.57 -3.18
C GLY A 41 -15.73 -0.83 -4.29
N GLU A 42 -15.62 0.50 -4.20
CA GLU A 42 -14.86 1.34 -5.13
C GLU A 42 -13.36 1.05 -5.03
N LEU A 43 -12.88 0.68 -3.83
CA LEU A 43 -11.50 0.28 -3.58
C LEU A 43 -11.42 -1.21 -3.22
N ARG A 44 -10.62 -1.98 -3.96
CA ARG A 44 -10.39 -3.40 -3.70
C ARG A 44 -9.63 -3.59 -2.38
N SER A 45 -9.99 -4.63 -1.64
CA SER A 45 -9.26 -5.01 -0.43
C SER A 45 -9.38 -6.49 -0.13
N VAL A 46 -8.39 -7.00 0.61
CA VAL A 46 -8.32 -8.37 1.10
C VAL A 46 -8.41 -8.34 2.63
N LYS A 47 -9.27 -9.19 3.21
CA LYS A 47 -9.30 -9.42 4.66
C LYS A 47 -8.34 -10.55 5.00
N LEU A 48 -7.25 -10.23 5.68
CA LEU A 48 -6.28 -11.21 6.17
C LEU A 48 -6.40 -11.30 7.70
N GLY A 49 -7.18 -12.28 8.17
CA GLY A 49 -7.54 -12.41 9.58
C GLY A 49 -8.32 -11.21 10.11
N TRP A 50 -7.78 -10.57 11.14
CA TRP A 50 -8.34 -9.36 11.76
C TRP A 50 -8.07 -8.09 10.95
N ALA A 51 -7.26 -8.19 9.91
CA ALA A 51 -6.58 -7.05 9.34
C ALA A 51 -6.98 -6.87 7.87
N ARG A 52 -7.44 -5.67 7.49
CA ARG A 52 -7.74 -5.35 6.09
C ARG A 52 -6.50 -4.81 5.39
N LEU A 53 -6.26 -5.29 4.18
CA LEU A 53 -5.13 -4.94 3.33
C LEU A 53 -5.65 -4.45 1.99
N ILE A 54 -5.08 -3.36 1.52
CA ILE A 54 -5.37 -2.75 0.22
C ILE A 54 -4.17 -3.04 -0.67
N PRO A 55 -4.33 -3.86 -1.71
CA PRO A 55 -3.25 -4.14 -2.66
C PRO A 55 -2.71 -2.84 -3.28
N VAL A 56 -1.41 -2.75 -3.52
CA VAL A 56 -0.80 -1.53 -4.11
C VAL A 56 -1.32 -1.27 -5.53
N ASP A 57 -1.49 -2.32 -6.33
CA ASP A 57 -2.12 -2.27 -7.66
C ASP A 57 -3.54 -1.67 -7.61
N ALA A 58 -4.30 -1.91 -6.53
CA ALA A 58 -5.62 -1.31 -6.36
C ALA A 58 -5.56 0.21 -6.11
N ILE A 59 -4.45 0.72 -5.57
CA ILE A 59 -4.21 2.17 -5.42
C ILE A 59 -3.89 2.75 -6.79
N ASP A 60 -3.00 2.10 -7.55
CA ASP A 60 -2.62 2.53 -8.89
C ASP A 60 -3.83 2.59 -9.84
N GLU A 61 -4.72 1.59 -9.77
CA GLU A 61 -5.99 1.57 -10.52
C GLU A 61 -6.91 2.76 -10.23
N ILE A 62 -6.90 3.28 -9.01
CA ILE A 62 -7.70 4.46 -8.64
C ILE A 62 -7.08 5.73 -9.21
N LEU A 63 -5.75 5.85 -9.15
CA LEU A 63 -5.03 7.02 -9.65
C LEU A 63 -4.97 7.10 -11.17
N ALA A 64 -5.10 5.97 -11.87
CA ALA A 64 -5.11 5.91 -13.33
C ALA A 64 -6.47 6.27 -13.98
N ARG A 65 -7.48 6.67 -13.19
CA ARG A 65 -8.80 7.12 -13.66
C ARG A 65 -8.88 8.64 -13.76
#